data_AF-A0A7J4EXA1-F1
#
_entry.id   AF-A0A7J4EXA1-F1
#
_cell.length_a   1.000
_cell.length_b   1.000
_cell.length_c   1.000
_cell.angle_alpha   90.00
_cell.angle_beta   90.00
_cell.angle_gamma   90.00
#
_symmetry.space_group_name_H-M   'P 1'
#
loop_
_entity.id
_entity.type
_entity.pdbx_description
1 polymer ?
#
loop_
_entity_poly.entity_id
_entity_poly.type
_entity_poly.pdbx_seq_one_letter_code
_entity_poly.pdbx_strand_id
1 'polypeptide(L)' 'MIITIGGPPGSGTTTISKLIAKRYGLKHVCAGFLFRDMAKKMDMDLSEFSKYAEEHPEIDKEIDSYVKLKLAKTDGKKV' A
#
# COMPACT_ATOMS: atom_id res chain seq x y z
N MET A 1 -10.09 4.72 12.76
CA MET A 1 -9.03 5.73 12.56
C MET A 1 -8.06 5.21 11.51
N ILE A 2 -7.76 5.98 10.46
CA ILE A 2 -6.83 5.59 9.38
C ILE A 2 -5.62 6.52 9.46
N ILE A 3 -4.41 5.95 9.41
CA ILE A 3 -3.15 6.70 9.43
C ILE A 3 -2.40 6.37 8.14
N THR A 4 -2.20 7.38 7.29
CA THR A 4 -1.43 7.26 6.05
C THR A 4 -0.04 7.84 6.28
N ILE A 5 1.00 7.07 5.96
CA ILE A 5 2.41 7.49 6.11
C ILE A 5 3.05 7.44 4.72
N GLY A 6 3.37 8.60 4.18
CA GLY A 6 4.07 8.79 2.91
C GLY A 6 5.44 9.43 3.11
N GLY A 7 6.33 9.25 2.13
CA GLY A 7 7.66 9.85 2.13
C GLY A 7 8.54 9.27 1.01
N PRO A 8 9.67 9.92 0.71
CA PRO A 8 10.55 9.52 -0.39
C PRO A 8 11.14 8.11 -0.16
N PRO A 9 11.55 7.39 -1.22
CA PRO A 9 12.24 6.11 -1.10
C PRO A 9 13.44 6.20 -0.14
N GLY A 10 13.59 5.22 0.76
CA GLY A 10 14.68 5.21 1.74
C GLY A 10 14.45 6.04 3.01
N SER A 11 13.37 6.83 3.12
CA SER A 11 13.05 7.63 4.32
C SER A 11 12.61 6.84 5.56
N GLY A 12 12.53 5.50 5.47
CA GLY A 12 12.13 4.66 6.61
C GLY A 12 10.64 4.69 6.95
N THR A 13 9.79 5.21 6.07
CA THR A 13 8.31 5.24 6.24
C THR A 13 7.73 3.87 6.58
N THR A 14 8.20 2.81 5.90
CA THR A 14 7.81 1.42 6.17
C THR A 14 8.27 0.95 7.56
N THR A 15 9.40 1.44 8.05
CA THR A 15 9.92 1.08 9.39
C THR A 15 9.06 1.72 10.47
N ILE A 16 8.79 3.02 10.35
CA ILE A 16 7.95 3.76 11.30
C ILE A 16 6.51 3.23 11.29
N SER A 17 5.93 2.97 10.12
CA SER A 17 4.57 2.44 10.01
C SER A 17 4.40 1.09 10.70
N LYS A 18 5.39 0.19 10.57
CA LYS A 18 5.44 -1.09 11.30
C LYS A 18 5.55 -0.90 12.81
N LEU A 19 6.37 0.04 13.27
CA LEU A 19 6.56 0.33 14.70
C LEU A 19 5.28 0.88 15.33
N ILE A 20 4.62 1.83 14.66
CA ILE A 20 3.34 2.39 15.11
C ILE A 20 2.28 1.28 15.15
N ALA A 21 2.18 0.48 14.09
CA ALA A 21 1.25 -0.64 14.03
C ALA A 21 1.46 -1.62 15.19
N LYS A 22 2.71 -2.01 15.47
CA LYS A 22 3.04 -2.90 16.58
C LYS A 22 2.74 -2.28 17.94
N ARG A 23 3.04 -1.00 18.14
CA ARG A 23 2.86 -0.31 19.43
C ARG A 23 1.39 -0.13 19.80
N TYR A 24 0.54 0.15 18.81
CA TYR A 24 -0.88 0.43 19.03
C TYR A 24 -1.79 -0.75 18.65
N GLY A 25 -1.23 -1.91 18.31
CA GLY A 25 -2.01 -3.07 17.88
C GLY A 25 -2.80 -2.83 16.59
N LEU A 26 -2.38 -1.89 15.75
CA LEU A 26 -3.05 -1.57 14.49
C LEU A 26 -2.59 -2.54 13.40
N LYS A 27 -3.47 -2.84 12.43
CA LYS A 27 -3.03 -3.59 11.24
C LYS A 27 -2.27 -2.66 10.31
N HIS A 28 -1.14 -3.14 9.81
CA HIS A 28 -0.33 -2.43 8.84
C HIS A 28 -0.72 -2.85 7.42
N VAL A 29 -1.25 -1.91 6.64
CA VAL A 29 -1.46 -2.07 5.20
C VAL A 29 -0.43 -1.22 4.50
N CYS A 30 0.32 -1.81 3.56
CA CYS A 30 1.36 -1.11 2.80
C CYS A 30 1.03 -1.20 1.31
N ALA A 31 0.71 -0.05 0.72
CA ALA A 31 0.37 0.08 -0.69
C ALA A 31 1.52 -0.40 -1.60
N GLY A 32 2.77 -0.18 -1.20
CA GLY A 32 3.94 -0.62 -1.98
C GLY A 32 4.11 -2.14 -2.12
N PHE A 33 3.48 -2.96 -1.27
CA PHE A 33 3.42 -4.41 -1.52
C PHE A 33 2.39 -4.75 -2.59
N LEU A 34 1.23 -4.07 -2.59
CA LEU A 34 0.23 -4.25 -3.63
C LEU A 34 0.76 -3.78 -4.98
N PHE A 35 1.44 -2.64 -5.01
CA PHE A 35 2.11 -2.11 -6.20
C PHE A 35 3.07 -3.14 -6.81
N ARG A 36 3.89 -3.76 -5.95
CA ARG A 36 4.80 -4.85 -6.36
C ARG A 36 4.08 -6.09 -6.86
N ASP A 37 2.96 -6.47 -6.26
CA ASP A 37 2.18 -7.62 -6.69
C ASP A 37 1.54 -7.38 -8.07
N MET A 38 1.04 -6.16 -8.32
CA MET A 38 0.47 -5.78 -9.60
C MET A 38 1.53 -5.72 -10.70
N ALA A 39 2.69 -5.12 -10.43
CA ALA A 39 3.82 -5.13 -11.36
C ALA A 39 4.17 -6.58 -11.80
N LYS A 40 4.26 -7.50 -10.83
CA LYS A 40 4.51 -8.93 -11.11
C LYS A 40 3.41 -9.61 -11.92
N LYS A 41 2.13 -9.27 -11.67
CA LYS A 41 1.01 -9.82 -12.46
C LYS A 41 1.00 -9.34 -13.90
N MET A 42 1.51 -8.13 -14.13
CA MET A 42 1.64 -7.55 -15.45
C MET A 42 2.98 -7.90 -16.13
N ASP A 43 3.79 -8.74 -15.49
CA ASP A 43 5.15 -9.12 -15.95
C ASP A 43 6.06 -7.91 -16.20
N MET A 44 5.89 -6.85 -15.38
CA MET A 44 6.65 -5.60 -15.45
C MET A 44 7.58 -5.46 -14.24
N ASP A 45 8.73 -4.81 -14.44
CA ASP A 45 9.54 -4.40 -13.30
C ASP A 45 8.87 -3.27 -12.50
N LEU A 46 9.26 -3.08 -11.23
CA LEU A 46 8.73 -2.00 -10.39
C LEU A 46 8.90 -0.62 -11.05
N SER A 47 10.05 -0.38 -11.69
CA SER A 47 10.31 0.90 -12.34
C SER A 47 9.46 1.10 -13.59
N GLU A 48 9.18 0.05 -14.34
CA GLU A 48 8.32 0.09 -15.53
C GLU A 48 6.87 0.31 -15.12
N PHE A 49 6.40 -0.45 -14.13
CA PHE A 49 5.06 -0.30 -13.58
C PHE A 49 4.85 1.08 -12.94
N SER A 50 5.89 1.69 -12.35
CA SER A 50 5.82 3.06 -11.85
C SER A 50 5.54 4.07 -12.96
N LYS A 51 6.23 3.97 -14.09
CA LYS A 51 5.98 4.84 -15.26
C LYS A 51 4.61 4.56 -15.87
N TYR A 52 4.26 3.28 -15.97
CA TYR A 52 2.97 2.84 -16.49
C TYR A 52 1.82 3.41 -15.65
N ALA A 53 1.92 3.38 -14.32
CA ALA A 53 0.93 3.94 -13.41
C ALA A 53 0.83 5.47 -13.48
N GLU A 54 1.92 6.18 -13.80
CA GLU A 54 1.88 7.63 -14.05
C GLU A 54 1.09 7.98 -15.33
N GLU A 55 1.15 7.12 -16.34
CA GLU A 55 0.41 7.30 -17.61
C GLU A 55 -1.03 6.78 -17.57
N HIS A 56 -1.38 5.92 -16.61
CA HIS A 56 -2.67 5.20 -16.52
C HIS A 56 -3.37 5.47 -15.17
N PRO A 57 -4.16 6.56 -15.05
CA PRO A 57 -4.87 6.94 -13.82
C PRO A 57 -5.85 5.89 -13.29
N GLU A 58 -6.31 4.97 -14.13
CA GLU A 58 -7.15 3.84 -13.77
C GLU A 58 -6.45 2.90 -12.78
N ILE A 59 -5.13 2.73 -12.92
CA ILE A 59 -4.35 1.88 -12.02
C ILE A 59 -4.38 2.48 -10.63
N ASP A 60 -4.07 3.78 -10.52
CA ASP A 60 -4.11 4.53 -9.25
C ASP A 60 -5.46 4.35 -8.53
N LYS A 61 -6.58 4.48 -9.26
CA LYS A 61 -7.93 4.24 -8.71
C LYS A 61 -8.13 2.79 -8.24
N GLU A 62 -7.57 1.82 -8.94
CA GLU A 62 -7.68 0.40 -8.59
C GLU A 62 -6.87 0.08 -7.32
N ILE A 63 -5.65 0.62 -7.21
CA ILE A 63 -4.81 0.54 -6.01
C ILE A 63 -5.56 1.11 -4.82
N ASP A 64 -6.10 2.32 -4.96
CA ASP A 64 -6.82 3.02 -3.91
C ASP A 64 -8.06 2.24 -3.44
N SER A 65 -8.81 1.69 -4.39
CA SER A 65 -9.99 0.87 -4.12
C SER A 65 -9.61 -0.40 -3.36
N TYR A 66 -8.52 -1.07 -3.76
CA TYR A 66 -8.02 -2.25 -3.08
C TYR A 66 -7.54 -1.96 -1.66
N VAL A 67 -6.78 -0.87 -1.48
CA VAL A 67 -6.31 -0.43 -0.15
C VAL A 67 -7.49 -0.11 0.75
N LYS A 68 -8.50 0.63 0.26
CA LYS A 68 -9.75 0.90 0.98
C LYS A 68 -10.48 -0.38 1.36
N LEU A 69 -10.61 -1.33 0.45
CA LEU A 69 -11.23 -2.65 0.71
C LEU A 69 -10.49 -3.44 1.80
N LYS A 70 -9.15 -3.45 1.78
CA LYS A 70 -8.36 -4.12 2.83
C LYS A 70 -8.46 -3.42 4.18
N LEU A 71 -8.54 -2.09 4.19
CA LEU A 71 -8.80 -1.31 5.40
C LEU A 71 -10.21 -1.60 5.94
N ALA A 72 -11.23 -1.62 5.09
CA ALA A 72 -12.61 -1.92 5.50
C ALA A 72 -12.79 -3.37 6.03
N LYS A 73 -12.17 -4.37 5.38
CA LYS A 73 -12.18 -5.76 5.86
C LYS A 73 -11.44 -5.94 7.19
N THR A 74 -10.54 -5.02 7.51
CA THR A 74 -9.74 -5.09 8.73
C THR A 74 -10.54 -4.75 9.98
N ASP A 75 -11.55 -3.88 9.88
CA ASP A 75 -12.49 -3.55 10.95
C ASP A 75 -13.40 -4.73 11.36
N GLY A 76 -13.47 -5.79 10.55
CA GLY A 76 -14.34 -6.96 10.78
C GLY A 76 -13.71 -8.15 11.52
N LYS A 77 -12.43 -8.12 11.91
CA LYS A 77 -11.80 -9.17 12.73
C LYS A 77 -11.30 -8.58 14.05
N LYS A 78 -12.23 -8.41 14.98
CA LYS A 78 -11.96 -8.55 16.42
C LYS A 78 -11.80 -10.05 16.70
N VAL A 79 -10.58 -10.47 16.99
CA VAL A 79 -10.27 -11.65 17.81
C VAL A 79 -9.21 -11.22 18.78
#